data_AF-A0AAW0IMW0-F1
#
_entry.id   AF-A0AAW0IMW0-F1
#
_cell.length_a   1.000
_cell.length_b   1.000
_cell.length_c   1.000
_cell.angle_alpha   90.00
_cell.angle_beta   90.00
_cell.angle_gamma   90.00
#
_symmetry.space_group_name_H-M   'P 1'
#
loop_
_entity.id
_entity.type
_entity.pdbx_description
1 polymer ?
#
loop_
_entity_poly.entity_id
_entity_poly.type
_entity_poly.pdbx_seq_one_letter_code
_entity_poly.pdbx_strand_id
1 'polypeptide(L)'
;MQKFLHDHVNLQVSTLCALKVHCYNSSFPKGTLLRFFAHFYDMEIIEEKAFLAWKEDLTQEFPGKGKALFQVNQWLTWPETAEEESEEEAA
;
A
#
# COMPACT_ATOMS: atom_id res chain seq x y z
N MET A 1 15.59 4.00 4.45
CA MET A 1 14.57 4.56 3.53
C MET A 1 13.91 5.81 4.09
N GLN A 2 13.50 5.82 5.36
CA GLN A 2 12.87 6.98 6.02
C GLN A 2 13.57 8.33 5.77
N LYS A 3 14.90 8.39 5.86
CA LYS A 3 15.69 9.61 5.60
C LYS A 3 15.42 10.30 4.24
N PHE A 4 14.92 9.59 3.23
CA PHE A 4 14.64 10.13 1.89
C PHE A 4 13.15 10.18 1.55
N LEU A 5 12.29 9.52 2.34
CA LEU A 5 10.87 9.34 2.04
C LEU A 5 9.95 10.09 3.00
N HIS A 6 10.45 10.44 4.18
CA HIS A 6 9.66 11.16 5.19
C HIS A 6 9.13 12.49 4.61
N ASP A 7 7.85 12.80 4.86
CA ASP A 7 7.11 13.95 4.33
C ASP A 7 6.96 14.05 2.80
N HIS A 8 7.47 13.06 2.04
CA HIS A 8 7.44 13.07 0.59
C HIS A 8 6.52 11.99 0.00
N VAL A 9 5.20 12.23 0.08
CA VAL A 9 4.14 11.31 -0.39
C VAL A 9 4.36 10.81 -1.82
N ASN A 10 4.75 11.69 -2.75
CA ASN A 10 4.98 11.30 -4.15
C ASN A 10 6.15 10.30 -4.31
N LEU A 11 7.19 10.41 -3.46
CA LEU A 11 8.31 9.47 -3.45
C LEU A 11 7.91 8.14 -2.79
N GLN A 12 7.04 8.19 -1.78
CA GLN A 12 6.46 7.00 -1.16
C GLN A 12 5.56 6.24 -2.16
N VAL A 13 4.70 6.93 -2.90
CA VAL A 13 3.89 6.34 -4.00
C VAL A 13 4.80 5.72 -5.07
N SER A 14 5.88 6.42 -5.45
CA SER A 14 6.88 5.88 -6.38
C SER A 14 7.55 4.61 -5.85
N THR A 15 7.80 4.54 -4.55
CA THR A 15 8.33 3.33 -3.86
C THR A 15 7.35 2.16 -3.93
N LEU A 16 6.05 2.42 -3.71
CA LEU A 16 4.98 1.41 -3.87
C LEU A 16 4.85 0.94 -5.32
N CYS A 17 4.99 1.85 -6.29
CA CYS A 17 5.03 1.49 -7.72
C CYS A 17 6.24 0.61 -8.06
N ALA A 18 7.43 0.92 -7.53
CA ALA A 18 8.62 0.09 -7.71
C ALA A 18 8.45 -1.31 -7.11
N LEU A 19 7.90 -1.40 -5.88
CA LEU A 19 7.58 -2.67 -5.23
C LEU A 19 6.59 -3.50 -6.06
N LYS A 20 5.51 -2.87 -6.57
CA LYS A 20 4.54 -3.52 -7.45
C LYS A 20 5.23 -4.13 -8.66
N VAL A 21 6.08 -3.35 -9.35
CA VAL A 21 6.81 -3.83 -10.55
C VAL A 21 7.75 -4.98 -10.20
N HIS A 22 8.43 -4.91 -9.05
CA HIS A 22 9.26 -6.00 -8.55
C HIS A 22 8.44 -7.30 -8.33
N CYS A 23 7.28 -7.19 -7.69
CA CYS A 23 6.38 -8.34 -7.52
C CYS A 23 5.80 -8.84 -8.85
N TYR A 24 5.46 -7.94 -9.79
CA TYR A 24 4.98 -8.29 -11.13
C TYR A 24 6.00 -9.15 -11.88
N ASN A 25 7.28 -8.73 -11.89
CA ASN A 25 8.37 -9.47 -12.53
C ASN A 25 8.59 -10.85 -11.91
N SER A 26 8.21 -11.02 -10.64
CA SER A 26 8.25 -12.31 -9.92
C SER A 26 6.93 -13.10 -10.00
N SER A 27 6.02 -12.75 -10.92
CA SER A 27 4.69 -13.35 -11.10
C SER A 27 3.70 -13.17 -9.94
N PHE A 28 3.95 -12.22 -9.03
CA PHE A 28 3.23 -12.00 -7.78
C PHE A 28 3.12 -13.28 -6.91
N PRO A 29 4.21 -13.69 -6.25
CA PRO A 29 4.15 -14.80 -5.31
C PRO A 29 3.13 -14.51 -4.21
N LYS A 30 2.33 -15.52 -3.84
CA LYS A 30 1.15 -15.36 -2.97
C LYS A 30 1.53 -14.67 -1.65
N GLY A 31 0.86 -13.57 -1.33
CA GLY A 31 1.02 -12.83 -0.08
C GLY A 31 2.30 -12.02 0.05
N THR A 32 3.17 -11.98 -0.97
CA THR A 32 4.43 -11.22 -0.89
C THR A 32 4.18 -9.72 -0.90
N LEU A 33 3.35 -9.23 -1.83
CA LEU A 33 3.04 -7.80 -1.92
C LEU A 33 2.39 -7.28 -0.64
N LEU A 34 1.39 -8.01 -0.11
CA LEU A 34 0.72 -7.69 1.13
C LEU A 34 1.69 -7.64 2.32
N ARG A 35 2.61 -8.62 2.42
CA ARG A 35 3.61 -8.63 3.50
C ARG A 35 4.51 -7.41 3.45
N PHE A 36 4.93 -6.98 2.26
CA PHE A 36 5.71 -5.75 2.13
C PHE A 36 4.90 -4.50 2.47
N PHE A 37 3.62 -4.43 2.09
CA PHE A 37 2.73 -3.32 2.46
C PHE A 37 2.61 -3.19 3.98
N ALA A 38 2.30 -4.28 4.67
CA ALA A 38 2.24 -4.32 6.13
C ALA A 38 3.58 -3.90 6.76
N HIS A 39 4.70 -4.45 6.31
CA HIS A 39 6.02 -4.08 6.82
C HIS A 39 6.39 -2.61 6.58
N PHE A 40 6.01 -2.04 5.44
CA PHE A 40 6.26 -0.62 5.16
C PHE A 40 5.42 0.31 6.02
N TYR A 41 4.21 -0.12 6.37
CA TYR A 41 3.34 0.57 7.32
C TYR A 41 3.87 0.46 8.75
N ASP A 42 4.13 -0.76 9.25
CA ASP A 42 4.60 -1.03 10.62
C ASP A 42 5.94 -0.35 10.94
N MET A 43 6.82 -0.22 9.94
CA MET A 43 8.12 0.45 10.08
C MET A 43 8.06 1.96 9.81
N GLU A 44 6.87 2.54 9.60
CA GLU A 44 6.68 3.96 9.30
C GLU A 44 7.55 4.44 8.10
N ILE A 45 7.69 3.59 7.08
CA ILE A 45 8.44 3.92 5.85
C ILE A 45 7.52 4.62 4.85
N ILE A 46 6.27 4.18 4.80
CA ILE A 46 5.22 4.68 3.91
C ILE A 46 4.04 5.09 4.79
N GLU A 47 3.60 6.32 4.63
CA GLU A 47 2.44 6.87 5.34
C GLU A 47 1.14 6.39 4.69
N GLU A 48 0.07 6.33 5.48
CA GLU A 48 -1.26 5.87 5.03
C GLU A 48 -1.75 6.60 3.78
N LYS A 49 -1.64 7.94 3.76
CA LYS A 49 -2.00 8.76 2.60
C LYS A 49 -1.27 8.36 1.32
N ALA A 50 -0.07 7.80 1.38
CA ALA A 50 0.65 7.33 0.21
C ALA A 50 0.10 5.98 -0.31
N PHE A 51 -0.38 5.11 0.58
CA PHE A 51 -1.08 3.89 0.17
C PHE A 51 -2.42 4.21 -0.51
N LEU A 52 -3.18 5.17 0.02
CA LEU A 52 -4.43 5.64 -0.57
C LEU A 52 -4.19 6.37 -1.91
N ALA A 53 -3.23 7.29 -1.96
CA ALA A 53 -2.85 7.96 -3.20
C ALA A 53 -2.37 6.95 -4.25
N TRP A 54 -1.59 5.93 -3.86
CA TRP A 54 -1.26 4.83 -4.76
C TRP A 54 -2.51 4.10 -5.23
N LYS A 55 -3.45 3.72 -4.34
CA LYS A 55 -4.69 3.00 -4.69
C LYS A 55 -5.51 3.76 -5.75
N GLU A 56 -5.66 5.07 -5.57
CA GLU A 56 -6.45 5.96 -6.44
C GLU A 56 -5.72 6.37 -7.72
N ASP A 57 -4.40 6.20 -7.78
CA ASP A 57 -3.60 6.52 -8.96
C ASP A 57 -4.03 5.68 -10.19
N LEU A 58 -4.66 6.38 -11.14
CA LEU A 58 -5.14 5.83 -12.42
C LEU A 58 -4.07 5.85 -13.52
N THR A 59 -2.86 6.34 -13.23
CA THR A 59 -1.78 6.35 -14.21
C THR A 59 -1.43 4.92 -14.60
N GLN A 60 -1.48 4.63 -15.91
CA GLN A 60 -1.18 3.31 -16.46
C GLN A 60 0.30 3.14 -16.82
N GLU A 61 1.19 3.90 -16.16
CA GLU A 61 2.61 3.96 -16.51
C GLU A 61 3.33 2.60 -16.29
N PHE A 62 2.82 1.77 -15.37
CA PHE A 62 3.45 0.49 -15.03
C PHE A 62 2.43 -0.66 -14.93
N PRO A 63 2.75 -1.87 -15.44
CA PRO A 63 1.83 -3.00 -15.50
C PRO A 63 1.49 -3.58 -14.12
N GLY A 64 0.49 -4.46 -14.07
CA GLY A 64 0.19 -5.28 -12.89
C GLY A 64 -0.66 -4.61 -11.81
N LYS A 65 -1.16 -3.38 -12.03
CA LYS A 65 -1.94 -2.63 -11.03
C LYS A 65 -3.19 -3.37 -10.57
N GLY A 66 -4.01 -3.90 -11.48
CA GLY A 66 -5.23 -4.63 -11.13
C GLY A 66 -4.98 -5.89 -10.28
N LYS A 67 -3.98 -6.70 -10.65
CA LYS A 67 -3.60 -7.91 -9.87
C LYS A 67 -3.00 -7.55 -8.51
N ALA A 68 -2.25 -6.45 -8.44
CA ALA A 68 -1.73 -5.93 -7.18
C ALA A 68 -2.88 -5.49 -6.27
N LEU A 69 -3.80 -4.64 -6.76
CA LEU A 69 -4.98 -4.21 -6.01
C LEU A 69 -5.78 -5.40 -5.49
N PHE A 70 -6.01 -6.43 -6.31
CA PHE A 70 -6.73 -7.63 -5.86
C PHE A 70 -6.10 -8.32 -4.63
N GLN A 71 -4.77 -8.25 -4.45
CA GLN A 71 -4.10 -8.85 -3.28
C GLN A 71 -4.13 -7.98 -2.03
N VAL A 72 -4.18 -6.65 -2.17
CA VAL A 72 -4.02 -5.71 -1.05
C VAL A 72 -5.27 -4.89 -0.72
N ASN A 73 -6.33 -4.93 -1.55
CA ASN A 73 -7.50 -4.06 -1.38
C ASN A 73 -8.18 -4.25 -0.02
N GLN A 74 -8.30 -5.50 0.44
CA GLN A 74 -8.87 -5.78 1.77
C GLN A 74 -8.05 -5.13 2.89
N TRP A 75 -6.72 -5.18 2.80
CA TRP A 75 -5.84 -4.53 3.77
C TRP A 75 -5.85 -3.00 3.64
N LEU A 76 -6.03 -2.46 2.43
CA LEU A 76 -6.15 -1.01 2.19
C LEU A 76 -7.50 -0.41 2.62
N THR A 77 -8.53 -1.23 2.77
CA THR A 77 -9.86 -0.83 3.27
C THR A 77 -10.01 -1.09 4.77
N TRP A 78 -9.16 -1.92 5.36
CA TRP A 78 -9.17 -2.13 6.81
C TRP A 78 -8.87 -0.86 7.64
N PRO A 79 -8.01 0.09 7.23
CA PRO A 79 -7.84 1.35 7.96
C PRO A 79 -9.17 2.10 8.15
N GLU A 80 -10.03 2.11 7.13
CA GLU A 80 -11.34 2.78 7.15
C GLU A 80 -12.33 2.07 8.12
N THR A 81 -12.29 0.74 8.22
CA THR A 81 -13.18 -0.02 9.12
C THR A 81 -12.63 -0.20 10.54
N ALA A 82 -11.32 -0.07 10.77
CA ALA A 82 -10.73 -0.16 12.11
C ALA A 82 -11.05 1.07 12.97
N GLU A 83 -11.25 2.24 12.35
CA GLU A 83 -11.77 3.42 13.05
C GLU A 83 -13.26 3.25 13.40
N GLU A 84 -14.10 2.72 12.50
CA GLU A 84 -15.54 2.47 12.77
C GLU A 84 -15.79 1.35 13.80
N GLU A 85 -15.03 0.24 13.80
CA GLU A 85 -15.23 -0.88 14.73
C GLU A 85 -14.78 -0.56 16.17
N SER A 86 -13.97 0.49 16.36
CA SER A 86 -13.55 0.97 17.68
C SER A 86 -14.59 1.83 18.41
N GLU A 87 -15.55 2.40 17.67
CA GLU A 87 -16.66 3.20 18.24
C GLU A 87 -17.86 2.32 18.65
N GLU A 88 -18.07 1.15 18.01
CA GLU A 88 -19.19 0.25 18.32
C GLU A 88 -18.94 -0.68 19.54
N GLU A 89 -17.69 -0.95 19.95
CA GLU A 89 -17.41 -1.73 21.17
C GLU A 89 -17.48 -0.90 22.48
N ALA A 90 -17.69 0.42 22.39
CA ALA A 90 -17.74 1.32 23.55
C ALA A 90 -19.15 1.87 23.88
N ALA A 91 -20.23 1.35 23.25
CA ALA A 91 -21.61 1.81 23.44
C ALA A 91 -22.50 0.82 24.21
#